data_AF-A0A2I2FSN6-F1
#
_entry.id   AF-A0A2I2FSN6-F1
#
_cell.length_a   1.000
_cell.length_b   1.000
_cell.length_c   1.000
_cell.angle_alpha   90.00
_cell.angle_beta   90.00
_cell.angle_gamma   90.00
#
_symmetry.space_group_name_H-M   'P 1'
#
loop_
_entity.id
_entity.type
_entity.pdbx_description
1 polymer ?
#
loop_
_entity_poly.entity_id
_entity_poly.type
_entity_poly.pdbx_seq_one_letter_code
_entity_poly.pdbx_strand_id
1 'polypeptide(L)'
;MSVQAPNNLPWDPNNAQFPSRKELPKLPGAPEDAAWVWGKDDALGRLNLLTSQRVKAAAADIRTGEMVRLDLPVNIPENPAFGREHFQHHIKCLVPEIAYDDTYTLNTQSGTQWDGFRHFAHIDSKSFYNGTTAADIVGDDANHRCGIHDWANHGIAGRGILLDYRHYAETQNNHYDPYTAHAIPFEELKACAVSQGIDLRPESQGGDIKVGDILMVRSGFVQRYHELSPAERKAGAERPMEELQWAGLKQEEPTLD
;
A
#
# COMPACT_ATOMS: atom_id res chain seq x y z
N MET A 1 13.38 -2.40 26.05
CA MET A 1 12.84 -1.97 24.75
C MET A 1 12.38 -0.53 24.89
N SER A 2 12.74 0.36 23.97
CA SER A 2 12.30 1.76 24.05
C SER A 2 10.84 1.89 23.60
N VAL A 3 10.08 2.72 24.31
CA VAL A 3 8.64 2.93 24.11
C VAL A 3 8.42 4.38 23.73
N GLN A 4 7.74 4.61 22.60
CA GLN A 4 7.42 5.95 22.16
C GLN A 4 6.28 6.53 23.01
N ALA A 5 6.51 7.68 23.64
CA ALA A 5 5.46 8.44 24.31
C ALA A 5 4.63 9.24 23.27
N PRO A 6 3.29 9.24 23.33
CA PRO A 6 2.47 9.85 22.27
C PRO A 6 2.77 11.32 21.98
N ASN A 7 2.93 12.13 23.03
CA ASN A 7 3.15 13.57 22.91
C ASN A 7 4.63 13.96 22.70
N ASN A 8 5.55 12.99 22.67
CA ASN A 8 6.98 13.28 22.46
C ASN A 8 7.30 13.32 20.96
N LEU A 9 7.01 14.47 20.35
CA LEU A 9 7.18 14.72 18.91
C LEU A 9 8.55 15.37 18.60
N PRO A 10 9.19 15.03 17.46
CA PRO A 10 8.81 13.96 16.55
C PRO A 10 9.04 12.57 17.15
N TRP A 11 8.28 11.57 16.70
CA TRP A 11 8.47 10.18 17.13
C TRP A 11 9.83 9.65 16.64
N ASP A 12 10.54 8.91 17.50
CA ASP A 12 11.78 8.23 17.12
C ASP A 12 11.44 6.91 16.42
N PRO A 13 11.77 6.75 15.12
CA PRO A 13 11.46 5.54 14.38
C PRO A 13 12.13 4.29 14.95
N ASN A 14 13.21 4.42 15.73
CA ASN A 14 13.92 3.28 16.32
C ASN A 14 13.25 2.72 17.58
N ASN A 15 12.15 3.32 18.05
CA ASN A 15 11.41 2.78 19.18
C ASN A 15 10.85 1.38 18.90
N ALA A 16 10.85 0.51 19.89
CA ALA A 16 10.36 -0.87 19.73
C ALA A 16 8.84 -0.96 19.87
N GLN A 17 8.22 0.05 20.48
CA GLN A 17 6.78 0.10 20.73
C GLN A 17 6.27 1.50 20.44
N PHE A 18 5.11 1.58 19.78
CA PHE A 18 4.46 2.83 19.39
C PHE A 18 3.04 2.89 19.96
N PRO A 19 2.53 4.11 20.21
CA PRO A 19 1.13 4.31 20.57
C PRO A 19 0.19 3.79 19.47
N SER A 20 -0.99 3.33 19.89
CA SER A 20 -2.10 3.02 18.99
C SER A 20 -2.66 4.28 18.33
N ARG A 21 -3.51 4.12 17.31
CA ARG A 21 -4.20 5.24 16.65
C ARG A 21 -4.99 6.09 17.66
N LYS A 22 -5.72 5.45 18.59
CA LYS A 22 -6.46 6.13 19.67
C LYS A 22 -5.62 6.99 20.61
N GLU A 23 -4.32 6.71 20.68
CA GLU A 23 -3.38 7.45 21.52
C GLU A 23 -2.66 8.57 20.76
N LEU A 24 -2.94 8.77 19.47
CA LEU A 24 -2.30 9.82 18.69
C LEU A 24 -2.50 11.21 19.34
N PRO A 25 -1.44 12.03 19.39
CA PRO A 25 -1.57 13.39 19.89
C PRO A 25 -2.48 14.21 18.97
N LYS A 26 -3.24 15.15 19.55
CA LYS A 26 -3.96 16.15 18.76
C LYS A 26 -2.97 17.14 18.18
N LEU A 27 -2.90 17.22 16.85
CA LEU A 27 -1.97 18.09 16.14
C LEU A 27 -2.70 19.37 15.69
N PRO A 28 -2.29 20.56 16.18
CA PRO A 28 -2.93 21.81 15.78
C PRO A 28 -2.90 22.02 14.26
N GLY A 29 -4.07 22.25 13.66
CA GLY A 29 -4.22 22.48 12.21
C GLY A 29 -4.21 21.23 11.35
N ALA A 30 -4.03 20.04 11.92
CA ALA A 30 -4.18 18.77 11.20
C ALA A 30 -5.63 18.28 11.28
N PRO A 31 -6.09 17.47 10.30
CA PRO A 31 -7.33 16.71 10.42
C PRO A 31 -7.36 15.83 11.68
N GLU A 32 -8.56 15.47 12.13
CA GLU A 32 -8.73 14.49 13.20
C GLU A 32 -8.02 13.18 12.85
N ASP A 33 -7.35 12.58 13.84
CA ASP A 33 -6.57 11.35 13.73
C ASP A 33 -5.40 11.37 12.72
N ALA A 34 -4.93 12.56 12.32
CA ALA A 34 -3.76 12.69 11.47
C ALA A 34 -2.48 12.21 12.18
N ALA A 35 -1.83 11.17 11.64
CA ALA A 35 -0.56 10.62 12.16
C ALA A 35 0.69 11.39 11.64
N TRP A 36 0.67 12.72 11.70
CA TRP A 36 1.76 13.60 11.24
C TRP A 36 2.85 13.77 12.32
N VAL A 37 3.32 12.64 12.85
CA VAL A 37 4.10 12.56 14.09
C VAL A 37 5.61 12.54 13.90
N TRP A 38 6.08 12.45 12.65
CA TRP A 38 7.51 12.28 12.31
C TRP A 38 8.28 13.59 12.16
N GLY A 39 7.60 14.72 12.33
CA GLY A 39 8.15 16.06 12.15
C GLY A 39 7.52 16.78 10.97
N LYS A 40 7.54 18.12 11.02
CA LYS A 40 6.88 19.00 10.04
C LYS A 40 7.44 18.92 8.62
N ASP A 41 8.72 18.52 8.50
CA ASP A 41 9.45 18.42 7.25
C ASP A 41 9.53 16.96 6.75
N ASP A 42 8.86 16.03 7.44
CA ASP A 42 8.81 14.63 7.02
C ASP A 42 8.05 14.47 5.70
N ALA A 43 8.51 13.53 4.89
CA ALA A 43 7.91 13.13 3.62
C ALA A 43 7.69 11.61 3.52
N LEU A 44 8.04 10.84 4.56
CA LEU A 44 8.06 9.36 4.53
C LEU A 44 6.89 8.73 5.29
N GLY A 45 6.31 9.43 6.27
CA GLY A 45 5.26 8.91 7.14
C GLY A 45 5.68 7.59 7.80
N ARG A 46 4.86 6.55 7.67
CA ARG A 46 5.17 5.24 8.27
C ARG A 46 6.37 4.53 7.63
N LEU A 47 6.86 4.95 6.46
CA LEU A 47 8.11 4.39 5.92
C LEU A 47 9.32 4.70 6.79
N ASN A 48 9.25 5.72 7.66
CA ASN A 48 10.25 5.94 8.71
C ASN A 48 10.46 4.71 9.61
N LEU A 49 9.48 3.82 9.72
CA LEU A 49 9.61 2.57 10.47
C LEU A 49 10.51 1.54 9.79
N LEU A 50 10.86 1.69 8.51
CA LEU A 50 11.76 0.80 7.78
C LEU A 50 13.23 1.17 8.06
N THR A 51 13.63 1.18 9.32
CA THR A 51 14.97 1.58 9.76
C THR A 51 16.04 0.57 9.33
N SER A 52 17.29 1.02 9.18
CA SER A 52 18.40 0.13 8.81
C SER A 52 18.56 -1.07 9.75
N GLN A 53 18.26 -0.91 11.04
CA GLN A 53 18.27 -2.01 12.01
C GLN A 53 17.22 -3.08 11.66
N ARG A 54 15.99 -2.68 11.33
CA ARG A 54 14.91 -3.61 10.98
C ARG A 54 15.11 -4.25 9.62
N VAL A 55 15.56 -3.49 8.62
CA VAL A 55 15.93 -4.02 7.30
C VAL A 55 17.02 -5.07 7.44
N LYS A 56 18.07 -4.80 8.23
CA LYS A 56 19.11 -5.77 8.52
C LYS A 56 18.58 -7.01 9.25
N ALA A 57 17.66 -6.85 10.19
CA ALA A 57 17.07 -7.96 10.93
C ALA A 57 16.21 -8.86 10.02
N ALA A 58 15.48 -8.29 9.06
CA ALA A 58 14.65 -9.02 8.09
C ALA A 58 15.47 -9.97 7.21
N ALA A 59 16.76 -9.72 7.00
CA ALA A 59 17.64 -10.62 6.25
C ALA A 59 17.73 -12.03 6.87
N ALA A 60 17.45 -12.18 8.18
CA ALA A 60 17.42 -13.48 8.84
C ALA A 60 16.27 -14.39 8.36
N ASP A 61 15.25 -13.82 7.70
CA ASP A 61 14.13 -14.58 7.14
C ASP A 61 14.51 -15.22 5.78
N ILE A 62 15.60 -14.78 5.14
CA ILE A 62 16.10 -15.35 3.89
C ILE A 62 16.84 -16.67 4.18
N ARG A 63 16.12 -17.79 4.07
CA ARG A 63 16.65 -19.14 4.35
C ARG A 63 16.87 -19.99 3.11
N THR A 64 15.97 -19.91 2.13
CA THR A 64 15.99 -20.76 0.92
C THR A 64 16.58 -20.07 -0.30
N GLY A 65 16.58 -18.73 -0.32
CA GLY A 65 16.98 -17.93 -1.48
C GLY A 65 15.95 -17.89 -2.61
N GLU A 66 14.74 -18.41 -2.39
CA GLU A 66 13.66 -18.33 -3.35
C GLU A 66 13.18 -16.89 -3.53
N MET A 67 12.86 -16.54 -4.78
CA MET A 67 12.41 -15.20 -5.16
C MET A 67 11.08 -15.30 -5.88
N VAL A 68 10.12 -14.49 -5.44
CA VAL A 68 8.80 -14.37 -6.06
C VAL A 68 8.59 -12.91 -6.43
N ARG A 69 8.18 -12.66 -7.67
CA ARG A 69 7.82 -11.34 -8.14
C ARG A 69 6.40 -10.99 -7.71
N LEU A 70 6.20 -9.74 -7.29
CA LEU A 70 4.89 -9.20 -6.89
C LEU A 70 4.32 -8.21 -7.92
N ASP A 71 5.04 -7.99 -9.01
CA ASP A 71 4.62 -7.16 -10.14
C ASP A 71 3.86 -7.96 -11.20
N LEU A 72 2.83 -7.30 -11.74
CA LEU A 72 2.19 -7.68 -12.98
C LEU A 72 3.00 -7.12 -14.17
N PRO A 73 2.89 -7.73 -15.37
CA PRO A 73 3.34 -7.08 -16.59
C PRO A 73 2.74 -5.66 -16.69
N VAL A 74 3.52 -4.69 -17.12
CA VAL A 74 3.15 -3.26 -17.12
C VAL A 74 1.92 -2.91 -17.97
N ASN A 75 1.51 -3.81 -18.87
CA ASN A 75 0.29 -3.70 -19.67
C ASN A 75 -0.92 -4.39 -19.03
N ILE A 76 -0.82 -4.83 -17.76
CA ILE A 76 -1.88 -5.49 -17.01
C ILE A 76 -2.24 -4.64 -15.77
N PRO A 77 -3.52 -4.30 -15.57
CA PRO A 77 -4.68 -4.67 -16.39
C PRO A 77 -4.70 -4.03 -17.79
N GLU A 78 -5.23 -4.76 -18.78
CA GLU A 78 -5.35 -4.28 -20.17
C GLU A 78 -6.25 -3.06 -20.25
N ASN A 79 -7.33 -3.04 -19.45
CA ASN A 79 -8.23 -1.92 -19.28
C ASN A 79 -8.07 -1.42 -17.84
N PRO A 80 -7.30 -0.34 -17.61
CA PRO A 80 -7.23 0.30 -16.30
C PRO A 80 -8.60 0.83 -15.87
N ALA A 81 -8.92 0.68 -14.58
CA ALA A 81 -10.15 1.22 -14.01
C ALA A 81 -10.08 2.76 -13.88
N PHE A 82 -11.22 3.38 -13.56
CA PHE A 82 -11.32 4.82 -13.25
C PHE A 82 -10.98 5.75 -14.43
N GLY A 83 -11.16 5.27 -15.67
CA GLY A 83 -10.85 6.05 -16.88
C GLY A 83 -9.37 6.37 -17.05
N ARG A 84 -8.48 5.61 -16.39
CA ARG A 84 -7.03 5.81 -16.47
C ARG A 84 -6.47 5.39 -17.83
N GLU A 85 -5.35 6.00 -18.19
CA GLU A 85 -4.68 5.78 -19.46
C GLU A 85 -4.11 4.36 -19.57
N HIS A 86 -4.35 3.72 -20.72
CA HIS A 86 -3.74 2.44 -21.07
C HIS A 86 -2.22 2.58 -21.21
N PHE A 87 -1.50 1.51 -20.85
CA PHE A 87 -0.06 1.42 -21.10
C PHE A 87 0.23 1.41 -22.61
N GLN A 88 1.16 2.26 -23.04
CA GLN A 88 1.66 2.32 -24.41
C GLN A 88 3.15 2.04 -24.43
N HIS A 89 3.57 1.08 -25.26
CA HIS A 89 4.97 0.76 -25.53
C HIS A 89 5.29 1.05 -26.99
N HIS A 90 6.32 1.85 -27.21
CA HIS A 90 6.83 2.16 -28.53
C HIS A 90 8.33 1.86 -28.60
N ILE A 91 8.73 1.07 -29.61
CA ILE A 91 10.12 0.75 -29.90
C ILE A 91 10.66 1.80 -30.87
N LYS A 92 11.66 2.56 -30.43
CA LYS A 92 12.35 3.60 -31.20
C LYS A 92 13.60 3.01 -31.84
N CYS A 93 13.61 2.91 -33.16
CA CYS A 93 14.82 2.57 -33.91
C CYS A 93 15.83 3.73 -33.86
N LEU A 94 17.02 3.48 -33.31
CA LEU A 94 18.13 4.45 -33.32
C LEU A 94 19.04 4.19 -34.52
N VAL A 95 19.40 2.93 -34.72
CA VAL A 95 20.18 2.45 -35.86
C VAL A 95 19.58 1.11 -36.30
N PRO A 96 19.05 1.01 -37.53
CA PRO A 96 18.44 -0.22 -38.03
C PRO A 96 19.37 -1.43 -37.84
N GLU A 97 18.81 -2.52 -37.34
CA GLU A 97 19.50 -3.79 -37.06
C GLU A 97 20.58 -3.75 -35.96
N ILE A 98 20.84 -2.59 -35.34
CA ILE A 98 21.95 -2.39 -34.40
C ILE A 98 21.48 -1.88 -33.03
N ALA A 99 20.58 -0.89 -33.00
CA ALA A 99 20.22 -0.21 -31.77
C ALA A 99 18.76 0.26 -31.77
N TYR A 100 18.05 -0.09 -30.69
CA TYR A 100 16.66 0.25 -30.43
C TYR A 100 16.51 0.66 -28.96
N ASP A 101 15.73 1.71 -28.72
CA ASP A 101 15.27 2.13 -27.40
C ASP A 101 13.78 1.83 -27.24
N ASP A 102 13.29 1.87 -26.01
CA ASP A 102 11.87 1.80 -25.68
C ASP A 102 11.39 3.12 -25.07
N THR A 103 10.16 3.53 -25.42
CA THR A 103 9.44 4.61 -24.71
C THR A 103 8.13 4.07 -24.17
N TYR A 104 7.81 4.48 -22.94
CA TYR A 104 6.57 4.12 -22.27
C TYR A 104 5.73 5.37 -21.99
N THR A 105 4.44 5.27 -22.21
CA THR A 105 3.44 6.22 -21.70
C THR A 105 2.46 5.44 -20.84
N LEU A 106 2.33 5.87 -19.58
CA LEU A 106 1.52 5.17 -18.60
C LEU A 106 1.02 6.11 -17.51
N ASN A 107 -0.14 5.78 -16.97
CA ASN A 107 -0.61 6.32 -15.72
C ASN A 107 -0.12 5.42 -14.57
N THR A 108 0.57 6.00 -13.60
CA THR A 108 1.22 5.26 -12.50
C THR A 108 0.27 4.47 -11.61
N GLN A 109 -1.05 4.70 -11.74
CA GLN A 109 -2.10 3.98 -11.04
C GLN A 109 -2.78 2.89 -11.91
N SER A 110 -2.13 2.42 -12.97
CA SER A 110 -2.70 1.49 -13.96
C SER A 110 -2.09 0.09 -13.93
N GLY A 111 -1.61 -0.37 -12.77
CA GLY A 111 -0.95 -1.67 -12.62
C GLY A 111 -0.48 -1.91 -11.19
N THR A 112 0.53 -2.76 -11.00
CA THR A 112 1.21 -2.87 -9.70
C THR A 112 1.81 -1.52 -9.33
N GLN A 113 1.42 -0.98 -8.17
CA GLN A 113 1.67 0.43 -7.84
C GLN A 113 1.89 0.66 -6.34
N TRP A 114 2.45 1.83 -6.03
CA TRP A 114 2.42 2.47 -4.72
C TRP A 114 1.67 3.79 -4.82
N ASP A 115 0.77 4.05 -3.88
CA ASP A 115 0.05 5.31 -3.78
C ASP A 115 0.76 6.23 -2.80
N GLY A 116 1.53 7.19 -3.32
CA GLY A 116 2.23 8.19 -2.51
C GLY A 116 1.29 9.24 -1.91
N PHE A 117 1.82 10.11 -1.06
CA PHE A 117 1.03 11.10 -0.32
C PHE A 117 0.32 12.18 -1.17
N ARG A 118 0.59 12.26 -2.49
CA ARG A 118 -0.17 13.09 -3.44
C ARG A 118 -1.43 12.41 -4.00
N HIS A 119 -1.60 11.11 -3.78
CA HIS A 119 -2.66 10.34 -4.44
C HIS A 119 -4.06 10.74 -3.97
N PHE A 120 -4.23 10.98 -2.67
CA PHE A 120 -5.53 11.30 -2.09
C PHE A 120 -5.39 12.27 -0.92
N ALA A 121 -6.16 13.34 -0.93
CA ALA A 121 -6.24 14.29 0.19
C ALA A 121 -7.28 13.83 1.21
N HIS A 122 -7.17 14.33 2.43
CA HIS A 122 -8.31 14.34 3.33
C HIS A 122 -9.42 15.21 2.73
N ILE A 123 -10.60 14.63 2.50
CA ILE A 123 -11.66 15.24 1.67
C ILE A 123 -12.11 16.60 2.22
N ASP A 124 -12.43 16.66 3.51
CA ASP A 124 -13.05 17.86 4.10
C ASP A 124 -12.09 19.05 4.15
N SER A 125 -10.83 18.80 4.55
CA SER A 125 -9.81 19.84 4.66
C SER A 125 -9.08 20.11 3.35
N LYS A 126 -9.18 19.20 2.36
CA LYS A 126 -8.40 19.20 1.12
C LYS A 126 -6.89 19.25 1.36
N SER A 127 -6.45 18.76 2.52
CA SER A 127 -5.03 18.70 2.88
C SER A 127 -4.48 17.30 2.64
N PHE A 128 -3.27 17.26 2.11
CA PHE A 128 -2.43 16.07 2.00
C PHE A 128 -1.53 15.95 3.22
N TYR A 129 -0.64 14.95 3.21
CA TYR A 129 0.31 14.70 4.30
C TYR A 129 1.09 15.96 4.71
N ASN A 130 1.26 16.15 6.03
CA ASN A 130 1.95 17.29 6.64
C ASN A 130 1.44 18.67 6.17
N GLY A 131 0.15 18.81 5.87
CA GLY A 131 -0.48 20.08 5.51
C GLY A 131 -0.21 20.54 4.08
N THR A 132 0.33 19.67 3.23
CA THR A 132 0.53 19.95 1.80
C THR A 132 -0.82 20.22 1.12
N THR A 133 -0.87 21.16 0.20
CA THR A 133 -2.08 21.63 -0.48
C THR A 133 -2.01 21.37 -1.99
N ALA A 134 -3.11 21.58 -2.71
CA ALA A 134 -3.10 21.51 -4.18
C ALA A 134 -2.16 22.55 -4.82
N ALA A 135 -2.00 23.73 -4.20
CA ALA A 135 -1.08 24.77 -4.68
C ALA A 135 0.38 24.32 -4.59
N ASP A 136 0.75 23.52 -3.59
CA ASP A 136 2.08 22.93 -3.49
C ASP A 136 2.37 21.90 -4.59
N ILE A 137 1.34 21.36 -5.25
CA ILE A 137 1.49 20.30 -6.25
C ILE A 137 1.46 20.87 -7.67
N VAL A 138 0.52 21.78 -7.96
CA VAL A 138 0.28 22.32 -9.32
C VAL A 138 0.05 23.83 -9.36
N GLY A 139 0.29 24.55 -8.25
CA GLY A 139 0.20 26.02 -8.22
C GLY A 139 1.43 26.71 -8.79
N ASP A 140 1.43 28.04 -8.76
CA ASP A 140 2.51 28.87 -9.30
C ASP A 140 3.86 28.61 -8.60
N ASP A 141 3.82 28.30 -7.30
CA ASP A 141 4.97 27.93 -6.47
C ASP A 141 5.01 26.42 -6.18
N ALA A 142 4.54 25.60 -7.13
CA ALA A 142 4.55 24.14 -7.01
C ALA A 142 5.94 23.63 -6.63
N ASN A 143 5.97 22.70 -5.68
CA ASN A 143 7.18 22.17 -5.08
C ASN A 143 7.13 20.64 -5.05
N HIS A 144 8.07 20.03 -4.34
CA HIS A 144 8.28 18.59 -4.31
C HIS A 144 7.60 17.87 -3.14
N ARG A 145 6.90 18.58 -2.24
CA ARG A 145 6.26 17.97 -1.06
C ARG A 145 5.33 16.82 -1.44
N CYS A 146 5.35 15.75 -0.63
CA CYS A 146 4.58 14.53 -0.87
C CYS A 146 4.92 13.79 -2.18
N GLY A 147 6.02 14.13 -2.85
CA GLY A 147 6.43 13.48 -4.08
C GLY A 147 7.00 12.08 -3.84
N ILE A 148 6.76 11.15 -4.77
CA ILE A 148 7.20 9.76 -4.64
C ILE A 148 8.74 9.59 -4.63
N HIS A 149 9.49 10.59 -5.10
CA HIS A 149 10.95 10.59 -5.09
C HIS A 149 11.53 10.56 -3.68
N ASP A 150 10.85 11.12 -2.67
CA ASP A 150 11.28 11.02 -1.27
C ASP A 150 11.28 9.56 -0.80
N TRP A 151 10.24 8.82 -1.17
CA TRP A 151 10.13 7.38 -0.88
C TRP A 151 11.16 6.58 -1.67
N ALA A 152 11.40 6.94 -2.94
CA ALA A 152 12.42 6.28 -3.77
C ALA A 152 13.84 6.47 -3.22
N ASN A 153 14.17 7.69 -2.74
CA ASN A 153 15.45 8.00 -2.12
C ASN A 153 15.67 7.26 -0.80
N HIS A 154 14.59 7.04 -0.03
CA HIS A 154 14.63 6.23 1.19
C HIS A 154 14.73 4.72 0.88
N GLY A 155 13.97 4.25 -0.11
CA GLY A 155 13.78 2.84 -0.42
C GLY A 155 12.66 2.20 0.40
N ILE A 156 12.09 1.11 -0.11
CA ILE A 156 11.09 0.31 0.58
C ILE A 156 11.64 -1.09 0.72
N ALA A 157 12.23 -1.37 1.88
CA ALA A 157 12.77 -2.67 2.23
C ALA A 157 12.41 -2.97 3.69
N GLY A 158 12.11 -4.23 3.99
CA GLY A 158 11.68 -4.63 5.32
C GLY A 158 11.21 -6.08 5.33
N ARG A 159 10.62 -6.49 6.45
CA ARG A 159 9.99 -7.80 6.56
C ARG A 159 8.56 -7.72 6.01
N GLY A 160 8.19 -8.68 5.17
CA GLY A 160 6.84 -8.81 4.65
C GLY A 160 6.06 -9.91 5.35
N ILE A 161 4.77 -9.70 5.60
CA ILE A 161 3.83 -10.71 6.08
C ILE A 161 2.74 -10.88 5.03
N LEU A 162 2.57 -12.10 4.51
CA LEU A 162 1.50 -12.43 3.57
C LEU A 162 0.34 -13.12 4.29
N LEU A 163 -0.86 -12.57 4.16
CA LEU A 163 -2.12 -13.24 4.50
C LEU A 163 -2.80 -13.69 3.20
N ASP A 164 -2.81 -15.00 2.95
CA ASP A 164 -3.49 -15.61 1.81
C ASP A 164 -4.99 -15.81 2.10
N TYR A 165 -5.70 -14.69 2.20
CA TYR A 165 -7.13 -14.69 2.46
C TYR A 165 -7.92 -15.45 1.40
N ARG A 166 -7.51 -15.36 0.12
CA ARG A 166 -8.19 -16.10 -0.96
C ARG A 166 -8.14 -17.61 -0.73
N HIS A 167 -6.96 -18.16 -0.43
CA HIS A 167 -6.84 -19.58 -0.14
C HIS A 167 -7.59 -19.95 1.15
N TYR A 168 -7.41 -19.17 2.23
CA TYR A 168 -8.13 -19.38 3.47
C TYR A 168 -9.65 -19.46 3.27
N ALA A 169 -10.24 -18.49 2.57
CA ALA A 169 -11.69 -18.45 2.32
C ALA A 169 -12.18 -19.69 1.55
N GLU A 170 -11.40 -20.17 0.56
CA GLU A 170 -11.69 -21.43 -0.14
C GLU A 170 -11.70 -22.64 0.81
N THR A 171 -10.74 -22.74 1.73
CA THR A 171 -10.71 -23.85 2.72
C THR A 171 -11.87 -23.81 3.71
N GLN A 172 -12.43 -22.63 3.96
CA GLN A 172 -13.60 -22.44 4.83
C GLN A 172 -14.94 -22.60 4.07
N ASN A 173 -14.92 -22.97 2.78
CA ASN A 173 -16.09 -22.96 1.90
C ASN A 173 -16.77 -21.58 1.81
N ASN A 174 -16.04 -20.51 2.09
CA ASN A 174 -16.47 -19.13 1.96
C ASN A 174 -16.09 -18.62 0.56
N HIS A 175 -16.89 -19.00 -0.44
CA HIS A 175 -16.65 -18.60 -1.82
C HIS A 175 -17.15 -17.17 -2.06
N TYR A 176 -16.23 -16.26 -2.41
CA TYR A 176 -16.54 -14.92 -2.88
C TYR A 176 -15.93 -14.68 -4.27
N ASP A 177 -16.52 -13.77 -5.05
CA ASP A 177 -15.93 -13.28 -6.30
C ASP A 177 -15.19 -11.97 -6.03
N PRO A 178 -13.85 -11.90 -6.20
CA PRO A 178 -13.08 -10.67 -6.03
C PRO A 178 -13.52 -9.49 -6.92
N TYR A 179 -14.29 -9.76 -7.98
CA TYR A 179 -14.89 -8.77 -8.90
C TYR A 179 -16.29 -8.31 -8.46
N THR A 180 -16.74 -8.69 -7.26
CA THR A 180 -17.98 -8.23 -6.62
C THR A 180 -17.66 -7.57 -5.28
N ALA A 181 -18.64 -6.85 -4.70
CA ALA A 181 -18.45 -6.22 -3.40
C ALA A 181 -18.28 -7.28 -2.29
N HIS A 182 -17.08 -7.34 -1.71
CA HIS A 182 -16.78 -8.24 -0.60
C HIS A 182 -15.85 -7.54 0.39
N ALA A 183 -16.37 -7.21 1.57
CA ALA A 183 -15.59 -6.56 2.62
C ALA A 183 -14.96 -7.64 3.51
N ILE A 184 -13.63 -7.73 3.51
CA ILE A 184 -12.85 -8.67 4.32
C ILE A 184 -12.69 -8.06 5.73
N PRO A 185 -13.38 -8.57 6.76
CA PRO A 185 -13.29 -8.01 8.10
C PRO A 185 -11.98 -8.41 8.78
N PHE A 186 -11.56 -7.62 9.77
CA PHE A 186 -10.35 -7.86 10.54
C PHE A 186 -10.35 -9.22 11.26
N GLU A 187 -11.51 -9.66 11.76
CA GLU A 187 -11.66 -10.98 12.39
C GLU A 187 -11.31 -12.12 11.42
N GLU A 188 -11.68 -12.00 10.15
CA GLU A 188 -11.35 -13.00 9.12
C GLU A 188 -9.87 -12.94 8.74
N LEU A 189 -9.24 -11.75 8.76
CA LEU A 189 -7.79 -11.64 8.61
C LEU A 189 -7.04 -12.30 9.77
N LYS A 190 -7.51 -12.15 11.01
CA LYS A 190 -6.97 -12.87 12.16
C LYS A 190 -7.15 -14.36 12.03
N ALA A 191 -8.32 -14.83 11.61
CA ALA A 191 -8.57 -16.25 11.41
C ALA A 191 -7.68 -16.85 10.30
N CYS A 192 -7.48 -16.11 9.20
CA CYS A 192 -6.52 -16.43 8.15
C CYS A 192 -5.08 -16.49 8.67
N ALA A 193 -4.66 -15.51 9.48
CA ALA A 193 -3.34 -15.53 10.08
C ALA A 193 -3.15 -16.76 10.99
N VAL A 194 -4.14 -17.09 11.83
CA VAL A 194 -4.12 -18.28 12.69
C VAL A 194 -4.04 -19.57 11.87
N SER A 195 -4.76 -19.68 10.75
CA SER A 195 -4.66 -20.86 9.88
C SER A 195 -3.28 -21.01 9.22
N GLN A 196 -2.55 -19.90 9.07
CA GLN A 196 -1.15 -19.88 8.61
C GLN A 196 -0.12 -19.98 9.75
N GLY A 197 -0.56 -20.10 11.01
CA GLY A 197 0.31 -20.18 12.18
C GLY A 197 0.93 -18.84 12.58
N ILE A 198 0.27 -17.71 12.28
CA ILE A 198 0.69 -16.35 12.60
C ILE A 198 -0.27 -15.73 13.62
N ASP A 199 0.28 -15.13 14.67
CA ASP A 199 -0.46 -14.29 15.62
C ASP A 199 -0.32 -12.80 15.24
N LEU A 200 -1.42 -12.16 14.83
CA LEU A 200 -1.42 -10.76 14.40
C LEU A 200 -1.20 -9.74 15.53
N ARG A 201 -1.07 -10.17 16.79
CA ARG A 201 -0.71 -9.25 17.86
C ARG A 201 0.72 -8.72 17.68
N PRO A 202 1.02 -7.50 18.15
CA PRO A 202 2.40 -7.01 18.18
C PRO A 202 3.32 -7.93 19.00
N GLU A 203 4.60 -7.97 18.64
CA GLU A 203 5.64 -8.70 19.38
C GLU A 203 5.70 -8.28 20.86
N SER A 204 5.42 -7.00 21.15
CA SER A 204 5.32 -6.47 22.52
C SER A 204 4.19 -7.08 23.35
N GLN A 205 3.20 -7.71 22.69
CA GLN A 205 2.07 -8.41 23.30
C GLN A 205 2.17 -9.94 23.13
N GLY A 206 3.32 -10.43 22.65
CA GLY A 206 3.60 -11.85 22.43
C GLY A 206 3.04 -12.43 21.14
N GLY A 207 2.64 -11.60 20.17
CA GLY A 207 2.34 -12.05 18.80
C GLY A 207 3.55 -11.95 17.87
N ASP A 208 3.31 -12.08 16.57
CA ASP A 208 4.37 -12.19 15.57
C ASP A 208 4.67 -10.88 14.82
N ILE A 209 3.81 -9.87 14.97
CA ILE A 209 3.92 -8.62 14.20
C ILE A 209 5.00 -7.73 14.79
N LYS A 210 5.98 -7.39 13.96
CA LYS A 210 7.06 -6.47 14.31
C LYS A 210 6.75 -5.10 13.73
N VAL A 211 7.22 -4.08 14.43
CA VAL A 211 7.17 -2.71 13.92
C VAL A 211 7.91 -2.65 12.57
N GLY A 212 7.27 -2.05 11.58
CA GLY A 212 7.82 -1.90 10.23
C GLY A 212 7.54 -3.08 9.29
N ASP A 213 6.74 -4.07 9.72
CA ASP A 213 6.25 -5.10 8.81
C ASP A 213 5.39 -4.51 7.69
N ILE A 214 5.57 -5.03 6.49
CA ILE A 214 4.75 -4.72 5.32
C ILE A 214 3.71 -5.84 5.18
N LEU A 215 2.46 -5.51 5.45
CA LEU A 215 1.34 -6.44 5.30
C LEU A 215 0.95 -6.55 3.82
N MET A 216 0.86 -7.79 3.33
CA MET A 216 0.35 -8.14 2.02
C MET A 216 -0.86 -9.04 2.20
N VAL A 217 -1.97 -8.73 1.52
CA VAL A 217 -3.18 -9.55 1.57
C VAL A 217 -3.51 -10.03 0.17
N ARG A 218 -3.53 -11.35 -0.03
CA ARG A 218 -3.98 -11.95 -1.30
C ARG A 218 -5.50 -12.07 -1.28
N SER A 219 -6.19 -11.07 -1.85
CA SER A 219 -7.66 -11.03 -2.00
C SER A 219 -8.18 -11.74 -3.25
N GLY A 220 -7.29 -12.32 -4.07
CA GLY A 220 -7.68 -13.12 -5.25
C GLY A 220 -7.99 -12.34 -6.52
N PHE A 221 -7.91 -11.00 -6.54
CA PHE A 221 -8.19 -10.19 -7.73
C PHE A 221 -7.42 -10.66 -8.97
N VAL A 222 -6.10 -10.84 -8.86
CA VAL A 222 -5.24 -11.24 -10.00
C VAL A 222 -5.61 -12.63 -10.53
N GLN A 223 -5.88 -13.58 -9.64
CA GLN A 223 -6.35 -14.91 -10.05
C GLN A 223 -7.65 -14.78 -10.85
N ARG A 224 -8.62 -14.04 -10.31
CA ARG A 224 -9.92 -13.83 -10.96
C ARG A 224 -9.78 -13.11 -12.30
N TYR A 225 -8.91 -12.09 -12.38
CA TYR A 225 -8.59 -11.39 -13.63
C TYR A 225 -8.20 -12.39 -14.72
N HIS A 226 -7.31 -13.34 -14.44
CA HIS A 226 -6.85 -14.32 -15.43
C HIS A 226 -7.91 -15.33 -15.87
N GLU A 227 -8.90 -15.61 -15.02
CA GLU A 227 -10.05 -16.49 -15.36
C GLU A 227 -11.09 -15.80 -16.25
N LEU A 228 -11.20 -14.47 -16.18
CA LEU A 228 -12.17 -13.68 -16.94
C LEU A 228 -11.76 -13.50 -18.41
N SER A 229 -12.75 -13.40 -19.29
CA SER A 229 -12.56 -12.96 -20.68
C SER A 229 -12.18 -11.48 -20.77
N PRO A 230 -11.56 -11.02 -21.87
CA PRO A 230 -11.28 -9.59 -22.08
C PRO A 230 -12.53 -8.69 -21.97
N ALA A 231 -13.69 -9.16 -22.45
CA ALA A 231 -14.95 -8.42 -22.35
C ALA A 231 -15.41 -8.23 -20.90
N GLU A 232 -15.31 -9.28 -20.08
CA GLU A 232 -15.68 -9.19 -18.65
C GLU A 232 -14.71 -8.31 -17.86
N ARG A 233 -13.40 -8.39 -18.14
CA ARG A 233 -12.39 -7.51 -17.54
C ARG A 233 -12.68 -6.05 -17.85
N LYS A 234 -12.96 -5.75 -19.12
CA LYS A 234 -13.32 -4.41 -19.58
C LYS A 234 -14.59 -3.91 -18.90
N ALA A 235 -15.65 -4.73 -18.90
CA ALA A 235 -16.91 -4.38 -18.24
C ALA A 235 -16.72 -4.11 -16.73
N GLY A 236 -15.84 -4.85 -16.06
CA GLY A 236 -15.49 -4.59 -14.67
C GLY A 236 -14.72 -3.28 -14.46
N ALA A 237 -13.75 -2.98 -15.33
CA ALA A 237 -12.93 -1.77 -15.25
C ALA A 237 -13.70 -0.49 -15.58
N GLU A 238 -14.71 -0.57 -16.45
CA GLU A 238 -15.53 0.56 -16.91
C GLU A 238 -16.76 0.84 -16.02
N ARG A 239 -16.91 0.13 -14.88
CA ARG A 239 -18.01 0.39 -13.94
C ARG A 239 -17.96 1.85 -13.46
N PRO A 240 -19.11 2.55 -13.38
CA PRO A 240 -19.17 3.89 -12.81
C PRO A 240 -18.83 3.86 -11.32
N MET A 241 -18.39 5.00 -10.78
CA MET A 241 -17.92 5.12 -9.38
C MET A 241 -18.95 4.63 -8.37
N GLU A 242 -20.23 4.87 -8.64
CA GLU A 242 -21.37 4.52 -7.80
C GLU A 242 -21.66 3.01 -7.78
N GLU A 243 -21.15 2.26 -8.75
CA GLU A 243 -21.36 0.82 -8.93
C GLU A 243 -20.05 0.03 -8.75
N LEU A 244 -19.03 0.63 -8.14
CA LEU A 244 -17.77 -0.06 -7.88
C LEU A 244 -18.01 -1.25 -6.95
N GLN A 245 -17.57 -2.41 -7.42
CA GLN A 245 -17.73 -3.68 -6.73
C GLN A 245 -16.41 -4.43 -6.78
N TRP A 246 -15.68 -4.39 -5.67
CA TRP A 246 -14.40 -5.06 -5.53
C TRP A 246 -14.30 -5.69 -4.15
N ALA A 247 -13.58 -6.81 -4.07
CA ALA A 247 -13.14 -7.31 -2.78
C ALA A 247 -12.06 -6.40 -2.22
N GLY A 248 -12.17 -6.06 -0.93
CA GLY A 248 -11.22 -5.19 -0.25
C GLY A 248 -11.32 -5.36 1.27
N LEU A 249 -10.40 -4.72 1.98
CA LEU A 249 -10.47 -4.71 3.43
C LEU A 249 -11.68 -3.91 3.90
N LYS A 250 -12.37 -4.41 4.91
CA LYS A 250 -13.50 -3.70 5.50
C LYS A 250 -12.99 -2.47 6.24
N GLN A 251 -13.62 -1.33 6.00
CA GLN A 251 -13.36 -0.12 6.77
C GLN A 251 -14.04 -0.22 8.14
N GLU A 252 -13.29 -0.62 9.16
CA GLU A 252 -13.77 -0.76 10.53
C GLU A 252 -12.67 -0.46 11.54
N GLU A 253 -13.05 0.00 12.74
CA GLU A 253 -12.11 0.42 13.80
C GLU A 253 -10.99 -0.60 14.07
N PRO A 254 -11.24 -1.93 14.19
CA PRO A 254 -10.16 -2.89 14.39
C PRO A 254 -9.13 -2.98 13.26
N THR A 255 -9.45 -2.50 12.05
CA THR A 255 -8.50 -2.42 10.92
C THR A 255 -7.66 -1.15 10.98
N LEU A 256 -8.15 -0.10 11.65
CA LEU A 256 -7.51 1.21 11.74
C LEU A 256 -6.58 1.36 12.95
N ASP A 257 -6.85 0.63 14.04
CA ASP A 257 -6.07 0.60 15.29
C ASP A 257 -4.84 -0.33 15.23
#